data_AF-A0A1H5TF24-F1
#
_entry.id   AF-A0A1H5TF24-F1
#
_cell.length_a   1.000
_cell.length_b   1.000
_cell.length_c   1.000
_cell.angle_alpha   90.00
_cell.angle_beta   90.00
_cell.angle_gamma   90.00
#
_symmetry.space_group_name_H-M   'P 1'
#
loop_
_entity.id
_entity.type
_entity.pdbx_description
1 polymer ?
#
loop_
_entity_poly.entity_id
_entity_poly.type
_entity_poly.pdbx_seq_one_letter_code
_entity_poly.pdbx_strand_id
1 'polypeptide(L)'
;MPSLRCLSFATLCLFALPVAASAATKPTTVVAVDGSGQFKTVQAAVDSATDAGLILQIEPGTYREKIRIARNGIELRGMGRKPDDVVLVWDDSAKSAGGTGKSYSVQVTGDDFRAENLTIQNDWEKKNARVGEGSQAVALSISGDREVLGHVRLLGYQDTLYAASNSCHAEADATAAQASGKPCHASRQLFQDCYIEGHVDFIFGDAKAVFDHCELHGMTHTVVALTAQSRLYPLEDSGYLFLHTKVTADVAVDKLSFGRPWRAYARVYFVDTTVSGTVIEPEGWIEWGGRLATSDYAEFNTRDSDGTPARIDKRLAPSRQLTRAEAAKLTVNSWLEGPDGWKPESK
;
A
#
# COMPACT_ATOMS: atom_id res chain seq x y z
N MET A 1 23.30 -81.09 20.32
CA MET A 1 23.14 -79.68 19.93
C MET A 1 23.59 -79.50 18.49
N PRO A 2 22.67 -79.28 17.54
CA PRO A 2 23.00 -78.55 16.31
C PRO A 2 22.11 -77.32 16.15
N SER A 3 22.73 -76.22 15.71
CA SER A 3 22.20 -74.87 15.61
C SER A 3 21.36 -74.64 14.35
N LEU A 4 20.14 -74.12 14.51
CA LEU A 4 19.32 -73.56 13.41
C LEU A 4 19.93 -72.22 12.94
N ARG A 5 20.18 -72.10 11.63
CA ARG A 5 20.50 -70.82 10.98
C ARG A 5 19.21 -70.16 10.47
N CYS A 6 18.93 -68.97 10.96
CA CYS A 6 17.81 -68.12 10.56
C CYS A 6 18.23 -67.28 9.35
N LEU A 7 17.53 -67.40 8.21
CA LEU A 7 17.71 -66.50 7.06
C LEU A 7 16.82 -65.26 7.26
N SER A 8 17.44 -64.08 7.34
CA SER A 8 16.75 -62.78 7.29
C SER A 8 16.57 -62.33 5.84
N PHE A 9 15.31 -62.11 5.44
CA PHE A 9 14.96 -61.38 4.22
C PHE A 9 15.08 -59.88 4.49
N ALA A 10 15.98 -59.20 3.75
CA ALA A 10 16.09 -57.75 3.78
C ALA A 10 15.10 -57.14 2.77
N THR A 11 14.06 -56.48 3.26
CA THR A 11 13.11 -55.71 2.45
C THR A 11 13.77 -54.41 2.00
N LEU A 12 14.01 -54.27 0.70
CA LEU A 12 14.58 -53.07 0.10
C LEU A 12 13.50 -51.98 0.04
N CYS A 13 13.55 -51.00 0.95
CA CYS A 13 12.72 -49.79 0.85
C CYS A 13 13.31 -48.86 -0.22
N LEU A 14 12.60 -48.71 -1.35
CA LEU A 14 12.89 -47.64 -2.31
C LEU A 14 12.52 -46.29 -1.66
N PHE A 15 13.51 -45.50 -1.30
CA PHE A 15 13.34 -44.09 -1.00
C PHE A 15 13.12 -43.34 -2.31
N ALA A 16 11.88 -42.89 -2.57
CA ALA A 16 11.61 -41.90 -3.60
C ALA A 16 12.20 -40.57 -3.14
N LEU A 17 13.30 -40.15 -3.77
CA LEU A 17 13.86 -38.81 -3.57
C LEU A 17 12.85 -37.77 -4.06
N PRO A 18 12.55 -36.73 -3.27
CA PRO A 18 11.67 -35.66 -3.72
C PRO A 18 12.36 -34.94 -4.89
N VAL A 19 11.71 -34.92 -6.04
CA VAL A 19 12.10 -34.05 -7.15
C VAL A 19 11.88 -32.62 -6.66
N ALA A 20 12.98 -31.91 -6.42
CA ALA A 20 12.92 -30.48 -6.16
C ALA A 20 12.31 -29.81 -7.40
N ALA A 21 11.11 -29.26 -7.27
CA ALA A 21 10.54 -28.42 -8.31
C ALA A 21 11.47 -27.20 -8.44
N SER A 22 12.19 -27.10 -9.57
CA SER A 22 12.89 -25.87 -9.91
C SER A 22 11.83 -24.78 -10.02
N ALA A 23 11.89 -23.77 -9.15
CA ALA A 23 11.07 -22.57 -9.31
C ALA A 23 11.35 -22.01 -10.70
N ALA A 24 10.32 -21.94 -11.55
CA ALA A 24 10.46 -21.38 -12.89
C ALA A 24 10.92 -19.92 -12.76
N THR A 25 12.00 -19.58 -13.43
CA THR A 25 12.55 -18.21 -13.40
C THR A 25 11.57 -17.27 -14.10
N LYS A 26 11.15 -16.19 -13.44
CA LYS A 26 10.24 -15.20 -14.04
C LYS A 26 10.88 -14.62 -15.31
N PRO A 27 10.17 -14.62 -16.46
CA PRO A 27 10.68 -13.98 -17.67
C PRO A 27 10.88 -12.48 -17.44
N THR A 28 11.83 -11.88 -18.16
CA THR A 28 12.07 -10.44 -18.15
C THR A 28 11.78 -9.86 -19.53
N THR A 29 11.09 -8.72 -19.57
CA THR A 29 10.85 -7.96 -20.80
C THR A 29 11.22 -6.49 -20.65
N VAL A 30 11.65 -5.87 -21.75
CA VAL A 30 11.99 -4.44 -21.79
C VAL A 30 10.86 -3.65 -22.44
N VAL A 31 10.41 -2.60 -21.76
CA VAL A 31 9.44 -1.62 -22.24
C VAL A 31 10.17 -0.30 -22.46
N ALA A 32 10.08 0.25 -23.67
CA ALA A 32 10.65 1.57 -23.98
C ALA A 32 9.69 2.38 -24.85
N VAL A 33 9.30 3.56 -24.39
CA VAL A 33 8.34 4.44 -25.08
C VAL A 33 8.82 4.87 -26.47
N ASP A 34 10.14 4.92 -26.69
CA ASP A 34 10.76 5.25 -27.99
C ASP A 34 10.75 4.09 -29.00
N GLY A 35 10.38 2.88 -28.56
CA GLY A 35 10.35 1.68 -29.39
C GLY A 35 11.64 0.87 -29.45
N SER A 36 12.64 1.19 -28.63
CA SER A 36 13.88 0.40 -28.51
C SER A 36 13.71 -0.90 -27.71
N GLY A 37 12.64 -1.02 -26.91
CA GLY A 37 12.26 -2.21 -26.15
C GLY A 37 11.41 -3.21 -26.93
N GLN A 38 11.09 -4.35 -26.28
CA GLN A 38 10.19 -5.36 -26.84
C GLN A 38 8.74 -4.88 -26.91
N PHE A 39 8.35 -4.00 -25.98
CA PHE A 39 7.06 -3.33 -25.98
C PHE A 39 7.23 -1.82 -25.92
N LYS A 40 6.30 -1.09 -26.54
CA LYS A 40 6.21 0.39 -26.43
C LYS A 40 5.41 0.86 -25.22
N THR A 41 4.51 0.00 -24.73
CA THR A 41 3.53 0.32 -23.68
C THR A 41 3.61 -0.71 -22.57
N VAL A 42 3.42 -0.28 -21.34
CA VAL A 42 3.42 -1.14 -20.16
C VAL A 42 2.23 -2.10 -20.19
N GLN A 43 1.04 -1.67 -20.60
CA GLN A 43 -0.13 -2.55 -20.63
C GLN A 43 0.10 -3.75 -21.56
N ALA A 44 0.61 -3.53 -22.78
CA ALA A 44 0.89 -4.63 -23.72
C ALA A 44 1.93 -5.63 -23.17
N ALA A 45 2.92 -5.15 -22.41
CA ALA A 45 3.88 -6.03 -21.74
C ALA A 45 3.21 -6.84 -20.63
N VAL A 46 2.39 -6.21 -19.79
CA VAL A 46 1.58 -6.90 -18.75
C VAL A 46 0.66 -7.96 -19.36
N ASP A 47 0.00 -7.65 -20.48
CA ASP A 47 -0.90 -8.56 -21.19
C ASP A 47 -0.18 -9.81 -21.74
N SER A 48 1.13 -9.73 -21.95
CA SER A 48 1.97 -10.86 -22.39
C SER A 48 2.34 -11.84 -21.28
N ALA A 49 2.10 -11.47 -20.01
CA ALA A 49 2.50 -12.28 -18.87
C ALA A 49 1.73 -13.61 -18.79
N THR A 50 2.48 -14.67 -18.50
CA THR A 50 1.94 -16.01 -18.21
C THR A 50 1.76 -16.18 -16.70
N ASP A 51 1.28 -17.36 -16.27
CA ASP A 51 1.11 -17.68 -14.85
C ASP A 51 2.43 -17.74 -14.07
N ALA A 52 3.57 -17.74 -14.76
CA ALA A 52 4.88 -17.60 -14.13
C ALA A 52 5.17 -16.18 -13.59
N GLY A 53 4.31 -15.19 -13.89
CA GLY A 53 4.59 -13.78 -13.65
C GLY A 53 5.53 -13.20 -14.71
N LEU A 54 5.96 -11.95 -14.51
CA LEU A 54 6.78 -11.21 -15.47
C LEU A 54 7.53 -10.07 -14.77
N ILE A 55 8.80 -9.89 -15.11
CA ILE A 55 9.59 -8.70 -14.74
C ILE A 55 9.59 -7.75 -15.93
N LEU A 56 9.11 -6.54 -15.75
CA LEU A 56 9.13 -5.47 -16.76
C LEU A 56 10.23 -4.48 -16.38
N GLN A 57 11.29 -4.43 -17.19
CA GLN A 57 12.26 -3.34 -17.16
C GLN A 57 11.73 -2.19 -18.00
N ILE A 58 11.40 -1.08 -17.37
CA ILE A 58 10.78 0.07 -18.00
C ILE A 58 11.83 1.16 -18.16
N GLU A 59 12.21 1.45 -19.40
CA GLU A 59 13.20 2.46 -19.75
C GLU A 59 12.69 3.89 -19.44
N PRO A 60 13.58 4.85 -19.18
CA PRO A 60 13.22 6.24 -18.92
C PRO A 60 12.23 6.81 -19.94
N GLY A 61 11.18 7.47 -19.44
CA GLY A 61 10.12 8.02 -20.26
C GLY A 61 8.82 8.24 -19.50
N THR A 62 7.88 8.93 -20.15
CA THR A 62 6.51 9.09 -19.66
C THR A 62 5.59 8.18 -20.46
N TYR A 63 4.98 7.22 -19.78
CA TYR A 63 4.04 6.25 -20.30
C TYR A 63 2.63 6.70 -19.93
N ARG A 64 1.95 7.33 -20.89
CA ARG A 64 0.57 7.80 -20.72
C ARG A 64 -0.42 6.75 -21.19
N GLU A 65 -0.86 5.94 -20.27
CA GLU A 65 -1.84 4.86 -20.50
C GLU A 65 -2.47 4.47 -19.16
N LYS A 66 -3.67 3.90 -19.22
CA LYS A 66 -4.33 3.33 -18.04
C LYS A 66 -3.95 1.86 -17.92
N ILE A 67 -3.36 1.49 -16.79
CA ILE A 67 -2.72 0.18 -16.61
C ILE A 67 -3.53 -0.67 -15.63
N ARG A 68 -3.80 -1.94 -15.99
CA ARG A 68 -4.44 -2.93 -15.13
C ARG A 68 -3.58 -4.20 -15.07
N ILE A 69 -3.25 -4.59 -13.84
CA ILE A 69 -2.40 -5.72 -13.49
C ILE A 69 -3.22 -6.68 -12.63
N ALA A 70 -3.86 -7.66 -13.28
CA ALA A 70 -4.66 -8.68 -12.61
C ALA A 70 -3.91 -10.02 -12.44
N ARG A 71 -2.77 -10.17 -13.11
CA ARG A 71 -1.90 -11.35 -13.00
C ARG A 71 -1.07 -11.27 -11.73
N ASN A 72 -0.87 -12.42 -11.09
CA ASN A 72 0.02 -12.53 -9.95
C ASN A 72 1.49 -12.45 -10.38
N GLY A 73 2.36 -12.01 -9.47
CA GLY A 73 3.81 -12.08 -9.65
C GLY A 73 4.37 -11.12 -10.70
N ILE A 74 3.67 -10.05 -11.02
CA ILE A 74 4.16 -9.00 -11.92
C ILE A 74 5.10 -8.06 -11.16
N GLU A 75 6.24 -7.73 -11.75
CA GLU A 75 7.23 -6.84 -11.18
C GLU A 75 7.58 -5.72 -12.15
N LEU A 76 7.39 -4.47 -11.75
CA LEU A 76 7.77 -3.28 -12.52
C LEU A 76 9.09 -2.72 -11.98
N ARG A 77 10.09 -2.59 -12.84
CA ARG A 77 11.39 -2.00 -12.49
C ARG A 77 11.66 -0.81 -13.39
N GLY A 78 11.68 0.40 -12.83
CA GLY A 78 12.14 1.58 -13.56
C GLY A 78 13.66 1.54 -13.73
N MET A 79 14.13 1.69 -14.97
CA MET A 79 15.56 1.64 -15.33
C MET A 79 16.23 3.03 -15.30
N GLY A 80 15.52 4.04 -14.81
CA GLY A 80 16.04 5.39 -14.60
C GLY A 80 17.01 5.50 -13.43
N ARG A 81 17.68 6.65 -13.31
CA ARG A 81 18.60 6.92 -12.19
C ARG A 81 17.86 7.25 -10.89
N LYS A 82 16.60 7.67 -11.03
CA LYS A 82 15.69 8.05 -9.95
C LYS A 82 14.25 7.76 -10.40
N PRO A 83 13.27 7.66 -9.49
CA PRO A 83 11.91 7.28 -9.83
C PRO A 83 11.20 8.25 -10.78
N ASP A 84 11.62 9.51 -10.85
CA ASP A 84 11.06 10.53 -11.75
C ASP A 84 11.37 10.29 -13.23
N ASP A 85 12.41 9.50 -13.50
CA ASP A 85 12.86 9.25 -14.88
C ASP A 85 11.89 8.29 -15.61
N VAL A 86 11.08 7.52 -14.87
CA VAL A 86 10.08 6.59 -15.40
C VAL A 86 8.70 6.93 -14.80
N VAL A 87 7.80 7.47 -15.61
CA VAL A 87 6.50 7.97 -15.13
C VAL A 87 5.35 7.23 -15.80
N LEU A 88 4.53 6.54 -15.01
CA LEU A 88 3.26 5.94 -15.42
C LEU A 88 2.13 6.92 -15.06
N VAL A 89 1.38 7.41 -16.05
CA VAL A 89 0.44 8.52 -15.83
C VAL A 89 -0.88 8.39 -16.57
N TRP A 90 -1.97 8.74 -15.88
CA TRP A 90 -3.29 8.94 -16.46
C TRP A 90 -4.01 10.13 -15.79
N ASP A 91 -5.23 10.47 -16.23
CA ASP A 91 -6.00 11.62 -15.74
C ASP A 91 -7.51 11.34 -15.61
N ASP A 92 -7.89 10.15 -15.19
CA ASP A 92 -9.30 9.95 -14.84
C ASP A 92 -9.62 10.54 -13.46
N SER A 93 -10.81 11.12 -13.34
CA SER A 93 -11.47 11.42 -12.06
C SER A 93 -12.57 10.41 -11.79
N ALA A 94 -13.10 10.36 -10.57
CA ALA A 94 -14.26 9.55 -10.25
C ALA A 94 -15.44 9.89 -11.16
N LYS A 95 -15.61 11.16 -11.52
CA LYS A 95 -16.67 11.59 -12.44
C LYS A 95 -16.47 11.04 -13.86
N SER A 96 -15.26 11.11 -14.42
CA SER A 96 -15.00 10.61 -15.78
C SER A 96 -14.99 9.09 -15.85
N ALA A 97 -14.54 8.42 -14.79
CA ALA A 97 -14.42 6.96 -14.75
C ALA A 97 -15.68 6.22 -14.22
N GLY A 98 -16.67 6.95 -13.70
CA GLY A 98 -17.86 6.34 -13.09
C GLY A 98 -17.59 5.70 -11.73
N GLY A 99 -16.75 6.33 -10.91
CA GLY A 99 -16.45 6.00 -9.51
C GLY A 99 -14.96 6.13 -9.16
N THR A 100 -14.65 6.46 -7.89
CA THR A 100 -13.28 6.63 -7.38
C THR A 100 -12.38 5.43 -7.70
N GLY A 101 -12.84 4.21 -7.39
CA GLY A 101 -12.07 2.98 -7.63
C GLY A 101 -11.81 2.66 -9.10
N LYS A 102 -12.42 3.40 -10.04
CA LYS A 102 -12.16 3.28 -11.49
C LYS A 102 -11.28 4.40 -12.02
N SER A 103 -10.97 5.43 -11.23
CA SER A 103 -10.20 6.60 -11.64
C SER A 103 -8.68 6.38 -11.66
N TYR A 104 -8.23 5.16 -11.34
CA TYR A 104 -6.81 4.82 -11.24
C TYR A 104 -6.03 5.13 -12.51
N SER A 105 -4.75 5.47 -12.34
CA SER A 105 -3.76 5.41 -13.42
C SER A 105 -3.21 4.00 -13.55
N VAL A 106 -2.89 3.36 -12.41
CA VAL A 106 -2.50 1.95 -12.34
C VAL A 106 -3.40 1.22 -11.34
N GLN A 107 -3.94 0.07 -11.74
CA GLN A 107 -4.66 -0.85 -10.87
C GLN A 107 -3.94 -2.18 -10.76
N VAL A 108 -3.75 -2.66 -9.53
CA VAL A 108 -3.15 -3.96 -9.20
C VAL A 108 -4.13 -4.76 -8.37
N THR A 109 -4.57 -5.90 -8.88
CA THR A 109 -5.44 -6.84 -8.15
C THR A 109 -4.87 -8.24 -8.01
N GLY A 110 -3.80 -8.56 -8.73
CA GLY A 110 -3.10 -9.85 -8.61
C GLY A 110 -2.08 -9.80 -7.47
N ASP A 111 -1.85 -10.93 -6.81
CA ASP A 111 -0.95 -11.06 -5.65
C ASP A 111 0.53 -11.03 -6.05
N ASP A 112 1.42 -10.88 -5.07
CA ASP A 112 2.88 -10.91 -5.24
C ASP A 112 3.42 -9.88 -6.24
N PHE A 113 2.73 -8.74 -6.39
CA PHE A 113 3.20 -7.67 -7.24
C PHE A 113 4.31 -6.86 -6.57
N ARG A 114 5.22 -6.36 -7.42
CA ARG A 114 6.36 -5.55 -7.01
C ARG A 114 6.51 -4.33 -7.91
N ALA A 115 6.89 -3.21 -7.35
CA ALA A 115 7.30 -2.03 -8.11
C ALA A 115 8.52 -1.38 -7.47
N GLU A 116 9.50 -1.01 -8.30
CA GLU A 116 10.70 -0.32 -7.84
C GLU A 116 11.13 0.81 -8.78
N ASN A 117 11.59 1.92 -8.19
CA ASN A 117 12.29 3.02 -8.87
C ASN A 117 11.49 3.65 -10.03
N LEU A 118 10.22 3.96 -9.78
CA LEU A 118 9.33 4.61 -10.77
C LEU A 118 8.31 5.54 -10.10
N THR A 119 7.65 6.34 -10.92
CA THR A 119 6.55 7.22 -10.51
C THR A 119 5.22 6.72 -11.06
N ILE A 120 4.19 6.68 -10.23
CA ILE A 120 2.80 6.48 -10.62
C ILE A 120 2.03 7.75 -10.30
N GLN A 121 1.38 8.34 -11.29
CA GLN A 121 0.74 9.65 -11.15
C GLN A 121 -0.68 9.66 -11.74
N ASN A 122 -1.61 10.28 -11.01
CA ASN A 122 -2.82 10.82 -11.63
C ASN A 122 -2.69 12.34 -11.78
N ASP A 123 -2.77 12.84 -13.01
CA ASP A 123 -2.55 14.25 -13.35
C ASP A 123 -3.83 15.04 -13.65
N TRP A 124 -5.01 14.53 -13.25
CA TRP A 124 -6.29 15.16 -13.50
C TRP A 124 -6.37 16.61 -12.99
N GLU A 125 -6.02 16.87 -11.73
CA GLU A 125 -6.16 18.22 -11.14
C GLU A 125 -5.14 19.23 -11.69
N LYS A 126 -4.03 18.76 -12.31
CA LYS A 126 -3.11 19.66 -13.03
C LYS A 126 -3.76 20.30 -14.26
N LYS A 127 -4.82 19.69 -14.78
CA LYS A 127 -5.47 20.06 -16.05
C LYS A 127 -6.90 20.55 -15.85
N ASN A 128 -7.47 20.39 -14.66
CA ASN A 128 -8.89 20.60 -14.41
C ASN A 128 -9.10 21.38 -13.11
N ALA A 129 -10.12 22.24 -13.12
CA ALA A 129 -10.60 22.86 -11.90
C ALA A 129 -11.37 21.84 -11.05
N ARG A 130 -11.20 21.92 -9.73
CA ARG A 130 -11.97 21.11 -8.76
C ARG A 130 -13.46 21.38 -8.94
N VAL A 131 -14.25 20.31 -8.87
CA VAL A 131 -15.71 20.37 -8.81
C VAL A 131 -16.22 19.86 -7.47
N GLY A 132 -17.41 20.28 -7.04
CA GLY A 132 -17.95 19.92 -5.73
C GLY A 132 -18.13 18.42 -5.50
N GLU A 133 -18.34 17.63 -6.56
CA GLU A 133 -18.46 16.17 -6.50
C GLU A 133 -17.71 15.49 -7.66
N GLY A 134 -17.01 14.40 -7.35
CA GLY A 134 -16.38 13.53 -8.36
C GLY A 134 -14.95 13.90 -8.76
N SER A 135 -14.28 14.78 -8.00
CA SER A 135 -12.89 15.21 -8.25
C SER A 135 -11.82 14.21 -7.78
N GLN A 136 -12.21 13.13 -7.08
CA GLN A 136 -11.29 12.08 -6.64
C GLN A 136 -10.53 11.51 -7.84
N ALA A 137 -9.21 11.33 -7.74
CA ALA A 137 -8.38 10.95 -8.89
C ALA A 137 -7.22 10.06 -8.44
N VAL A 138 -7.41 8.74 -8.53
CA VAL A 138 -6.49 7.75 -7.99
C VAL A 138 -5.25 7.59 -8.88
N ALA A 139 -4.06 7.65 -8.29
CA ALA A 139 -2.81 7.30 -8.97
C ALA A 139 -2.63 5.79 -9.00
N LEU A 140 -2.65 5.16 -7.82
CA LEU A 140 -2.51 3.72 -7.63
C LEU A 140 -3.71 3.15 -6.87
N SER A 141 -4.38 2.17 -7.46
CA SER A 141 -5.35 1.31 -6.78
C SER A 141 -4.74 -0.08 -6.62
N ILE A 142 -4.55 -0.54 -5.39
CA ILE A 142 -3.86 -1.80 -5.09
C ILE A 142 -4.63 -2.62 -4.05
N SER A 143 -4.85 -3.90 -4.36
CA SER A 143 -5.69 -4.78 -3.52
C SER A 143 -5.23 -6.24 -3.43
N GLY A 144 -4.21 -6.63 -4.20
CA GLY A 144 -3.57 -7.94 -4.07
C GLY A 144 -2.85 -8.10 -2.74
N ASP A 145 -2.54 -9.34 -2.39
CA ASP A 145 -1.78 -9.70 -1.18
C ASP A 145 -0.28 -9.87 -1.48
N ARG A 146 0.55 -9.63 -0.47
CA ARG A 146 2.02 -9.71 -0.53
C ARG A 146 2.68 -8.71 -1.49
N GLU A 147 2.15 -7.48 -1.48
CA GLU A 147 2.61 -6.40 -2.34
C GLU A 147 3.84 -5.71 -1.76
N VAL A 148 4.84 -5.40 -2.60
CA VAL A 148 6.03 -4.66 -2.18
C VAL A 148 6.35 -3.55 -3.18
N LEU A 149 6.31 -2.31 -2.72
CA LEU A 149 6.68 -1.13 -3.50
C LEU A 149 7.86 -0.44 -2.82
N GLY A 150 8.98 -0.35 -3.53
CA GLY A 150 10.23 0.23 -3.01
C GLY A 150 10.69 1.42 -3.85
N HIS A 151 11.13 2.51 -3.23
CA HIS A 151 11.70 3.65 -3.95
C HIS A 151 10.76 4.21 -5.05
N VAL A 152 9.45 4.25 -4.77
CA VAL A 152 8.43 4.75 -5.71
C VAL A 152 7.94 6.14 -5.34
N ARG A 153 7.38 6.85 -6.32
CA ARG A 153 6.62 8.09 -6.12
C ARG A 153 5.16 7.88 -6.49
N LEU A 154 4.24 8.21 -5.59
CA LEU A 154 2.80 8.15 -5.83
C LEU A 154 2.25 9.58 -5.80
N LEU A 155 1.86 10.09 -6.97
CA LEU A 155 1.55 11.51 -7.15
C LEU A 155 0.08 11.70 -7.51
N GLY A 156 -0.62 12.51 -6.73
CA GLY A 156 -2.04 12.79 -6.94
C GLY A 156 -2.50 13.95 -6.06
N TYR A 157 -3.80 14.03 -5.84
CA TYR A 157 -4.45 15.14 -5.14
C TYR A 157 -5.44 14.59 -4.11
N GLN A 158 -6.72 14.52 -4.46
CA GLN A 158 -7.69 13.75 -3.68
C GLN A 158 -7.59 12.26 -4.05
N ASP A 159 -7.51 11.40 -3.03
CA ASP A 159 -7.53 9.94 -3.16
C ASP A 159 -6.34 9.36 -3.95
N THR A 160 -5.11 9.86 -3.77
CA THR A 160 -3.90 9.43 -4.52
C THR A 160 -3.65 7.92 -4.50
N LEU A 161 -3.63 7.29 -3.32
CA LEU A 161 -3.38 5.87 -3.12
C LEU A 161 -4.61 5.20 -2.51
N TYR A 162 -5.22 4.29 -3.28
CA TYR A 162 -6.24 3.37 -2.79
C TYR A 162 -5.57 2.05 -2.37
N ALA A 163 -5.12 1.97 -1.12
CA ALA A 163 -4.56 0.78 -0.49
C ALA A 163 -5.69 -0.07 0.13
N ALA A 164 -6.26 -0.96 -0.69
CA ALA A 164 -7.43 -1.77 -0.38
C ALA A 164 -7.09 -3.24 -0.13
N SER A 165 -8.09 -4.03 0.26
CA SER A 165 -8.02 -5.47 0.31
C SER A 165 -9.08 -6.14 -0.58
N ASN A 166 -8.68 -7.22 -1.24
CA ASN A 166 -9.60 -8.08 -1.98
C ASN A 166 -10.39 -9.06 -1.08
N SER A 167 -10.10 -9.15 0.22
CA SER A 167 -10.63 -10.20 1.09
C SER A 167 -11.61 -9.72 2.16
N CYS A 168 -11.53 -8.47 2.62
CA CYS A 168 -12.35 -8.02 3.76
C CYS A 168 -13.67 -7.37 3.36
N HIS A 169 -13.67 -6.57 2.29
CA HIS A 169 -14.88 -5.87 1.84
C HIS A 169 -15.48 -6.46 0.55
N ALA A 170 -14.94 -7.59 0.08
CA ALA A 170 -15.49 -8.34 -1.03
C ALA A 170 -16.69 -9.18 -0.55
N GLU A 171 -17.90 -8.60 -0.59
CA GLU A 171 -19.21 -9.25 -0.78
C GLU A 171 -20.30 -8.17 -0.63
N ALA A 172 -21.47 -8.39 -1.23
CA ALA A 172 -22.55 -7.42 -1.45
C ALA A 172 -23.25 -6.84 -0.19
N ASP A 173 -22.65 -6.96 0.98
CA ASP A 173 -23.05 -6.24 2.18
C ASP A 173 -21.88 -6.25 3.18
N ALA A 174 -21.25 -5.09 3.38
CA ALA A 174 -20.41 -4.81 4.56
C ALA A 174 -21.09 -5.30 5.87
N THR A 175 -22.42 -5.24 5.89
CA THR A 175 -23.33 -5.79 6.90
C THR A 175 -23.28 -7.31 7.03
N ALA A 176 -23.06 -8.08 5.96
CA ALA A 176 -22.99 -9.54 5.98
C ALA A 176 -21.62 -10.05 6.50
N ALA A 177 -20.51 -9.41 6.11
CA ALA A 177 -19.19 -9.70 6.70
C ALA A 177 -19.18 -9.36 8.20
N GLN A 178 -19.72 -8.19 8.58
CA GLN A 178 -19.93 -7.78 9.97
C GLN A 178 -20.87 -8.75 10.72
N ALA A 179 -21.95 -9.21 10.09
CA ALA A 179 -22.90 -10.16 10.69
C ALA A 179 -22.35 -11.59 10.78
N SER A 180 -21.38 -11.96 9.95
CA SER A 180 -20.78 -13.30 9.97
C SER A 180 -19.94 -13.56 11.23
N GLY A 181 -19.46 -12.50 11.90
CA GLY A 181 -18.63 -12.58 13.09
C GLY A 181 -17.29 -13.29 12.87
N LYS A 182 -16.86 -13.46 11.62
CA LYS A 182 -15.62 -14.16 11.28
C LYS A 182 -14.43 -13.18 11.18
N PRO A 183 -13.23 -13.59 11.64
CA PRO A 183 -12.01 -12.85 11.34
C PRO A 183 -11.83 -12.67 9.84
N CYS A 184 -11.41 -11.47 9.43
CA CYS A 184 -10.90 -11.24 8.08
C CYS A 184 -9.40 -10.97 8.14
N HIS A 185 -8.68 -11.62 7.23
CA HIS A 185 -7.28 -11.37 6.95
C HIS A 185 -7.17 -10.49 5.71
N ALA A 186 -6.86 -9.22 5.92
CA ALA A 186 -6.72 -8.25 4.86
C ALA A 186 -5.45 -8.49 4.04
N SER A 187 -5.52 -8.08 2.78
CA SER A 187 -4.40 -8.08 1.86
C SER A 187 -3.25 -7.23 2.41
N ARG A 188 -2.03 -7.77 2.33
CA ARG A 188 -0.84 -7.20 2.96
C ARG A 188 0.03 -6.45 1.97
N GLN A 189 0.46 -5.26 2.35
CA GLN A 189 1.18 -4.33 1.46
C GLN A 189 2.33 -3.64 2.19
N LEU A 190 3.52 -3.63 1.60
CA LEU A 190 4.68 -2.87 2.08
C LEU A 190 5.02 -1.76 1.07
N PHE A 191 5.07 -0.52 1.57
CA PHE A 191 5.61 0.64 0.87
C PHE A 191 6.88 1.07 1.60
N GLN A 192 8.02 1.09 0.91
CA GLN A 192 9.32 1.37 1.52
C GLN A 192 10.10 2.41 0.73
N ASP A 193 10.70 3.37 1.43
CA ASP A 193 11.50 4.45 0.82
C ASP A 193 10.71 5.24 -0.25
N CYS A 194 9.42 5.45 -0.02
CA CYS A 194 8.51 6.07 -0.98
C CYS A 194 8.30 7.57 -0.74
N TYR A 195 7.81 8.26 -1.76
CA TYR A 195 7.23 9.59 -1.64
C TYR A 195 5.76 9.55 -2.09
N ILE A 196 4.85 10.07 -1.27
CA ILE A 196 3.41 10.09 -1.54
C ILE A 196 2.88 11.51 -1.32
N GLU A 197 2.21 12.09 -2.31
CA GLU A 197 1.61 13.43 -2.18
C GLU A 197 0.12 13.45 -2.48
N GLY A 198 -0.57 14.40 -1.85
CA GLY A 198 -1.97 14.69 -2.09
C GLY A 198 -2.53 15.63 -1.02
N HIS A 199 -3.85 15.83 -1.02
CA HIS A 199 -4.52 16.64 -0.02
C HIS A 199 -5.56 15.87 0.78
N VAL A 200 -6.68 15.51 0.17
CA VAL A 200 -7.84 14.94 0.85
C VAL A 200 -7.75 13.44 0.73
N ASP A 201 -7.68 12.75 1.87
CA ASP A 201 -7.78 11.29 1.97
C ASP A 201 -6.79 10.56 1.06
N PHE A 202 -5.60 11.12 0.89
CA PHE A 202 -4.73 10.70 -0.21
C PHE A 202 -4.09 9.32 0.00
N ILE A 203 -4.21 8.72 1.18
CA ILE A 203 -3.99 7.30 1.45
C ILE A 203 -5.25 6.72 2.08
N PHE A 204 -6.01 5.89 1.36
CA PHE A 204 -7.30 5.40 1.81
C PHE A 204 -7.55 3.94 1.44
N GLY A 205 -8.52 3.31 2.12
CA GLY A 205 -8.86 1.89 1.95
C GLY A 205 -8.67 1.04 3.19
N ASP A 206 -8.69 -0.28 3.00
CA ASP A 206 -8.78 -1.32 4.04
C ASP A 206 -7.65 -2.35 3.98
N ALA A 207 -6.53 -2.06 3.32
CA ALA A 207 -5.37 -2.95 3.37
C ALA A 207 -4.80 -3.10 4.79
N LYS A 208 -4.03 -4.18 4.99
CA LYS A 208 -3.05 -4.31 6.07
C LYS A 208 -1.72 -3.79 5.54
N ALA A 209 -1.46 -2.50 5.69
CA ALA A 209 -0.32 -1.85 5.02
C ALA A 209 0.71 -1.30 6.01
N VAL A 210 1.99 -1.37 5.60
CA VAL A 210 3.11 -0.69 6.27
C VAL A 210 3.73 0.30 5.30
N PHE A 211 3.99 1.51 5.80
CA PHE A 211 4.70 2.57 5.11
C PHE A 211 5.97 2.86 5.91
N ASP A 212 7.12 2.39 5.44
CA ASP A 212 8.39 2.50 6.17
C ASP A 212 9.37 3.42 5.43
N HIS A 213 9.96 4.38 6.14
CA HIS A 213 10.87 5.39 5.57
C HIS A 213 10.26 6.22 4.43
N CYS A 214 8.94 6.42 4.46
CA CYS A 214 8.22 7.21 3.45
C CYS A 214 8.15 8.70 3.81
N GLU A 215 8.17 9.57 2.79
CA GLU A 215 7.75 10.97 2.91
C GLU A 215 6.29 11.13 2.45
N LEU A 216 5.46 11.73 3.30
CA LEU A 216 4.06 12.04 3.05
C LEU A 216 3.91 13.55 2.92
N HIS A 217 3.60 14.03 1.72
CA HIS A 217 3.58 15.46 1.41
C HIS A 217 2.15 15.98 1.20
N GLY A 218 1.69 16.83 2.12
CA GLY A 218 0.40 17.50 2.05
C GLY A 218 0.40 18.68 1.07
N MET A 219 -0.43 18.60 0.04
CA MET A 219 -0.61 19.69 -0.94
C MET A 219 -1.64 20.72 -0.48
N THR A 220 -1.51 21.95 -0.99
CA THR A 220 -2.38 23.08 -0.65
C THR A 220 -3.86 22.78 -0.88
N HIS A 221 -4.62 22.72 0.21
CA HIS A 221 -6.07 22.53 0.23
C HIS A 221 -6.63 23.07 1.55
N THR A 222 -7.94 23.38 1.59
CA THR A 222 -8.63 23.85 2.81
C THR A 222 -8.73 22.77 3.90
N VAL A 223 -8.53 21.52 3.51
CA VAL A 223 -8.51 20.32 4.34
C VAL A 223 -7.44 19.41 3.78
N VAL A 224 -6.43 19.08 4.58
CA VAL A 224 -5.43 18.06 4.23
C VAL A 224 -5.52 16.93 5.24
N ALA A 225 -5.86 15.73 4.78
CA ALA A 225 -5.94 14.53 5.60
C ALA A 225 -5.07 13.45 4.96
N LEU A 226 -4.00 13.03 5.66
CA LEU A 226 -3.08 12.03 5.14
C LEU A 226 -3.79 10.70 4.87
N THR A 227 -4.66 10.29 5.79
CA THR A 227 -5.30 8.97 5.74
C THR A 227 -6.82 9.00 5.86
N ALA A 228 -7.47 8.04 5.17
CA ALA A 228 -8.88 7.71 5.36
C ALA A 228 -9.08 6.18 5.37
N GLN A 229 -8.67 5.55 6.46
CA GLN A 229 -8.68 4.09 6.59
C GLN A 229 -10.12 3.57 6.84
N SER A 230 -10.47 2.43 6.22
CA SER A 230 -11.84 1.91 6.15
C SER A 230 -12.10 0.57 6.82
N ARG A 231 -11.25 0.13 7.76
CA ARG A 231 -11.55 -1.01 8.61
C ARG A 231 -12.96 -0.86 9.19
N LEU A 232 -13.78 -1.88 9.00
CA LEU A 232 -15.24 -1.79 9.12
C LEU A 232 -15.78 -2.46 10.38
N TYR A 233 -15.09 -3.47 10.92
CA TYR A 233 -15.49 -4.19 12.13
C TYR A 233 -14.29 -4.72 12.94
N PRO A 234 -14.46 -5.04 14.24
CA PRO A 234 -13.34 -5.34 15.16
C PRO A 234 -12.49 -6.56 14.81
N LEU A 235 -13.01 -7.51 14.03
CA LEU A 235 -12.33 -8.76 13.71
C LEU A 235 -11.61 -8.73 12.35
N GLU A 236 -11.66 -7.62 11.62
CA GLU A 236 -10.72 -7.37 10.51
C GLU A 236 -9.34 -7.08 11.09
N ASP A 237 -8.28 -7.65 10.52
CA ASP A 237 -6.90 -7.35 10.92
C ASP A 237 -6.24 -6.22 10.09
N SER A 238 -7.01 -5.55 9.24
CA SER A 238 -6.59 -4.39 8.45
C SER A 238 -6.14 -3.21 9.31
N GLY A 239 -5.41 -2.29 8.68
CA GLY A 239 -4.86 -1.12 9.35
C GLY A 239 -3.62 -0.61 8.65
N TYR A 240 -3.30 0.67 8.90
CA TYR A 240 -2.08 1.29 8.41
C TYR A 240 -1.08 1.49 9.54
N LEU A 241 0.16 1.11 9.29
CA LEU A 241 1.30 1.38 10.15
C LEU A 241 2.33 2.22 9.40
N PHE A 242 2.61 3.41 9.90
CA PHE A 242 3.63 4.31 9.38
C PHE A 242 4.84 4.26 10.31
N LEU A 243 5.99 3.81 9.79
CA LEU A 243 7.26 3.66 10.51
C LEU A 243 8.31 4.60 9.91
N HIS A 244 9.06 5.29 10.77
CA HIS A 244 10.19 6.14 10.37
C HIS A 244 9.81 7.16 9.29
N THR A 245 8.57 7.65 9.32
CA THR A 245 8.05 8.50 8.24
C THR A 245 8.36 9.97 8.46
N LYS A 246 8.36 10.71 7.37
CA LYS A 246 8.46 12.16 7.37
C LYS A 246 7.17 12.76 6.81
N VAL A 247 6.54 13.66 7.55
CA VAL A 247 5.38 14.41 7.08
C VAL A 247 5.82 15.83 6.74
N THR A 248 5.54 16.24 5.52
CA THR A 248 5.80 17.59 4.99
C THR A 248 4.52 18.16 4.38
N ALA A 249 4.51 19.45 4.07
CA ALA A 249 3.42 20.06 3.34
C ALA A 249 3.88 21.29 2.57
N ASP A 250 3.07 21.72 1.60
CA ASP A 250 3.16 23.03 0.99
C ASP A 250 3.09 24.13 2.07
N VAL A 251 3.78 25.24 1.83
CA VAL A 251 3.82 26.40 2.75
C VAL A 251 2.42 26.97 3.02
N ALA A 252 1.50 26.84 2.07
CA ALA A 252 0.13 27.36 2.18
C ALA A 252 -0.85 26.38 2.85
N VAL A 253 -0.38 25.25 3.37
CA VAL A 253 -1.22 24.32 4.14
C VAL A 253 -1.30 24.81 5.59
N ASP A 254 -2.46 25.34 5.94
CA ASP A 254 -2.75 25.78 7.32
C ASP A 254 -3.24 24.65 8.22
N LYS A 255 -3.79 23.58 7.62
CA LYS A 255 -4.53 22.51 8.31
C LYS A 255 -4.21 21.15 7.72
N LEU A 256 -3.33 20.39 8.37
CA LEU A 256 -3.05 19.00 8.04
C LEU A 256 -3.36 18.09 9.24
N SER A 257 -4.00 16.96 8.98
CA SER A 257 -4.30 15.94 9.98
C SER A 257 -3.77 14.57 9.54
N PHE A 258 -3.37 13.72 10.49
CA PHE A 258 -2.96 12.34 10.24
C PHE A 258 -4.07 11.52 9.57
N GLY A 259 -5.33 11.86 9.78
CA GLY A 259 -6.42 11.27 9.02
C GLY A 259 -7.80 11.41 9.64
N ARG A 260 -8.75 10.72 9.03
CA ARG A 260 -10.15 10.62 9.46
C ARG A 260 -10.74 9.22 9.21
N PRO A 261 -11.70 8.77 10.03
CA PRO A 261 -12.20 7.40 9.95
C PRO A 261 -13.24 7.23 8.85
N TRP A 262 -12.83 6.72 7.69
CA TRP A 262 -13.77 6.44 6.61
C TRP A 262 -14.81 5.40 7.03
N ARG A 263 -14.48 4.46 7.93
CA ARG A 263 -15.43 3.52 8.54
C ARG A 263 -15.26 3.46 10.07
N ALA A 264 -16.30 2.95 10.74
CA ALA A 264 -16.24 2.64 12.16
C ALA A 264 -15.18 1.56 12.36
N TYR A 265 -14.25 1.70 13.31
CA TYR A 265 -13.09 0.82 13.53
C TYR A 265 -11.84 1.07 12.67
N ALA A 266 -11.77 2.21 11.97
CA ALA A 266 -10.55 2.63 11.29
C ALA A 266 -9.31 2.52 12.20
N ARG A 267 -8.20 2.00 11.67
CA ARG A 267 -6.96 1.79 12.43
C ARG A 267 -5.76 2.39 11.72
N VAL A 268 -5.06 3.31 12.39
CA VAL A 268 -3.89 4.00 11.84
C VAL A 268 -2.90 4.30 12.96
N TYR A 269 -1.66 3.84 12.82
CA TYR A 269 -0.57 4.09 13.76
C TYR A 269 0.58 4.84 13.08
N PHE A 270 1.08 5.89 13.73
CA PHE A 270 2.32 6.58 13.37
C PHE A 270 3.39 6.34 14.44
N VAL A 271 4.55 5.82 14.05
CA VAL A 271 5.64 5.46 14.95
C VAL A 271 6.95 6.05 14.42
N ASP A 272 7.67 6.76 15.28
CA ASP A 272 8.94 7.42 14.93
C ASP A 272 8.79 8.37 13.73
N THR A 273 7.81 9.26 13.80
CA THR A 273 7.45 10.18 12.71
C THR A 273 8.04 11.56 12.94
N THR A 274 8.68 12.13 11.90
CA THR A 274 9.13 13.52 11.90
C THR A 274 8.14 14.39 11.13
N VAL A 275 7.68 15.48 11.72
CA VAL A 275 6.77 16.45 11.09
C VAL A 275 7.53 17.76 10.84
N SER A 276 7.51 18.26 9.61
CA SER A 276 8.20 19.51 9.28
C SER A 276 7.30 20.71 9.54
N GLY A 277 7.62 21.53 10.54
CA GLY A 277 6.86 22.74 10.91
C GLY A 277 5.51 22.45 11.61
N THR A 278 4.69 23.50 11.81
CA THR A 278 3.36 23.43 12.48
C THR A 278 2.26 22.84 11.58
N VAL A 279 2.60 21.84 10.77
CA VAL A 279 1.70 21.32 9.73
C VAL A 279 0.57 20.50 10.35
N ILE A 280 0.87 19.66 11.34
CA ILE A 280 -0.16 18.86 12.01
C ILE A 280 -0.99 19.74 12.95
N GLU A 281 -2.31 19.80 12.71
CA GLU A 281 -3.26 20.48 13.59
C GLU A 281 -3.17 19.92 15.02
N PRO A 282 -3.39 20.73 16.07
CA PRO A 282 -3.28 20.25 17.45
C PRO A 282 -4.15 19.02 17.76
N GLU A 283 -5.33 18.96 17.16
CA GLU A 283 -6.28 17.84 17.18
C GLU A 283 -5.70 16.55 16.59
N GLY A 284 -4.77 16.66 15.64
CA GLY A 284 -4.05 15.59 14.94
C GLY A 284 -4.90 14.70 14.03
N TRP A 285 -6.17 14.50 14.39
CA TRP A 285 -7.13 13.62 13.74
C TRP A 285 -8.44 14.39 13.53
N ILE A 286 -9.25 13.95 12.57
CA ILE A 286 -10.54 14.56 12.26
C ILE A 286 -11.67 13.55 12.55
N GLU A 287 -12.74 14.02 13.20
CA GLU A 287 -13.98 13.25 13.38
C GLU A 287 -14.72 13.05 12.04
N TRP A 288 -15.39 11.91 11.89
CA TRP A 288 -16.26 11.61 10.76
C TRP A 288 -17.57 10.97 11.24
N GLY A 289 -18.58 11.79 11.51
CA GLY A 289 -19.95 11.31 11.75
C GLY A 289 -20.08 10.31 12.92
N GLY A 290 -19.26 10.45 13.96
CA GLY A 290 -19.24 9.60 15.15
C GLY A 290 -18.40 8.32 15.00
N ARG A 291 -17.70 8.13 13.89
CA ARG A 291 -16.88 6.93 13.63
C ARG A 291 -15.56 6.95 14.39
N LEU A 292 -15.10 8.13 14.84
CA LEU A 292 -13.88 8.23 15.63
C LEU A 292 -13.99 7.49 16.96
N ALA A 293 -15.19 7.44 17.55
CA ALA A 293 -15.45 6.82 18.85
C ALA A 293 -15.04 5.33 18.94
N THR A 294 -15.02 4.60 17.81
CA THR A 294 -14.60 3.20 17.76
C THR A 294 -13.29 2.98 17.00
N SER A 295 -12.64 4.06 16.56
CA SER A 295 -11.38 3.99 15.82
C SER A 295 -10.19 3.72 16.74
N ASP A 296 -9.13 3.14 16.18
CA ASP A 296 -7.90 2.75 16.86
C ASP A 296 -6.74 3.56 16.28
N TYR A 297 -6.61 4.80 16.73
CA TYR A 297 -5.59 5.75 16.28
C TYR A 297 -4.53 5.93 17.33
N ALA A 298 -3.26 5.83 16.94
CA ALA A 298 -2.16 5.98 17.88
C ALA A 298 -0.92 6.62 17.26
N GLU A 299 -0.18 7.31 18.12
CA GLU A 299 1.13 7.88 17.80
C GLU A 299 2.20 7.35 18.78
N PHE A 300 3.45 7.30 18.33
CA PHE A 300 4.62 7.12 19.18
C PHE A 300 5.78 7.96 18.67
N ASN A 301 6.40 8.72 19.57
CA ASN A 301 7.64 9.47 19.31
C ASN A 301 7.55 10.39 18.07
N THR A 302 6.39 11.04 17.87
CA THR A 302 6.25 12.12 16.88
C THR A 302 7.14 13.30 17.27
N ARG A 303 7.95 13.79 16.33
CA ARG A 303 8.90 14.89 16.54
C ARG A 303 8.76 15.96 15.49
N ASP A 304 8.97 17.21 15.88
CA ASP A 304 9.13 18.31 14.94
C ASP A 304 10.48 18.20 14.21
N SER A 305 10.64 18.91 13.09
CA SER A 305 11.86 18.88 12.25
C SER A 305 13.15 19.30 12.96
N ASP A 306 13.05 20.01 14.07
CA ASP A 306 14.20 20.36 14.93
C ASP A 306 14.55 19.26 15.96
N GLY A 307 13.81 18.15 15.95
CA GLY A 307 13.98 17.00 16.82
C GLY A 307 13.22 17.09 18.15
N THR A 308 12.54 18.19 18.44
CA THR A 308 11.72 18.33 19.67
C THR A 308 10.46 17.46 19.60
N PRO A 309 9.93 16.94 20.72
CA PRO A 309 8.67 16.20 20.71
C PRO A 309 7.51 17.09 20.25
N ALA A 310 6.69 16.59 19.32
CA ALA A 310 5.51 17.30 18.85
C ALA A 310 4.49 17.50 20.00
N ARG A 311 3.72 18.60 19.95
CA ARG A 311 2.64 18.83 20.92
C ARG A 311 1.45 17.92 20.63
N ILE A 312 1.04 17.18 21.66
CA ILE A 312 0.00 16.15 21.59
C ILE A 312 -1.13 16.34 22.62
N ASP A 313 -1.09 17.42 23.41
CA ASP A 313 -2.03 17.69 24.51
C ASP A 313 -3.48 17.91 24.06
N LYS A 314 -3.68 18.15 22.77
CA LYS A 314 -5.00 18.41 22.16
C LYS A 314 -5.47 17.31 21.21
N ARG A 315 -4.76 16.18 21.12
CA ARG A 315 -5.16 15.08 20.25
C ARG A 315 -6.58 14.63 20.58
N LEU A 316 -7.42 14.48 19.55
CA LEU A 316 -8.81 14.08 19.75
C LEU A 316 -8.90 12.68 20.35
N ALA A 317 -9.74 12.51 21.36
CA ALA A 317 -10.10 11.18 21.85
C ALA A 317 -10.89 10.40 20.76
N PRO A 318 -10.75 9.07 20.68
CA PRO A 318 -9.99 8.20 21.57
C PRO A 318 -8.56 7.93 21.09
N SER A 319 -7.97 8.78 20.24
CA SER A 319 -6.57 8.62 19.85
C SER A 319 -5.65 8.63 21.08
N ARG A 320 -4.56 7.86 21.01
CA ARG A 320 -3.69 7.62 22.17
C ARG A 320 -2.21 7.64 21.80
N GLN A 321 -1.38 7.76 22.82
CA GLN A 321 0.05 7.51 22.68
C GLN A 321 0.34 6.04 22.99
N LEU A 322 1.13 5.38 22.14
CA LEU A 322 1.65 4.06 22.44
C LEU A 322 2.71 4.16 23.54
N THR A 323 2.83 3.12 24.34
CA THR A 323 4.00 2.92 25.20
C THR A 323 5.19 2.45 24.36
N ARG A 324 6.41 2.65 24.88
CA ARG A 324 7.63 2.12 24.26
C ARG A 324 7.56 0.60 24.02
N ALA A 325 6.93 -0.15 24.94
CA ALA A 325 6.80 -1.60 24.83
C ALA A 325 5.79 -2.04 23.76
N GLU A 326 4.74 -1.24 23.51
CA GLU A 326 3.83 -1.46 22.38
C GLU A 326 4.53 -1.11 21.06
N ALA A 327 5.15 0.06 20.97
CA ALA A 327 5.85 0.52 19.77
C ALA A 327 6.97 -0.45 19.34
N ALA A 328 7.74 -0.99 20.29
CA ALA A 328 8.81 -1.94 20.00
C ALA A 328 8.33 -3.27 19.37
N LYS A 329 7.01 -3.57 19.43
CA LYS A 329 6.41 -4.75 18.78
C LYS A 329 5.90 -4.45 17.37
N LEU A 330 5.82 -3.17 16.99
CA LEU A 330 5.34 -2.73 15.68
C LEU A 330 6.54 -2.68 14.73
N THR A 331 6.71 -3.74 13.96
CA THR A 331 7.73 -3.87 12.91
C THR A 331 7.04 -4.25 11.62
N VAL A 332 7.73 -4.11 10.48
CA VAL A 332 7.21 -4.55 9.17
C VAL A 332 6.76 -6.02 9.24
N ASN A 333 7.62 -6.92 9.73
CA ASN A 333 7.32 -8.35 9.76
C ASN A 333 6.22 -8.73 10.76
N SER A 334 6.13 -8.08 11.91
CA SER A 334 5.07 -8.39 12.89
C SER A 334 3.70 -7.85 12.47
N TRP A 335 3.67 -6.68 11.81
CA TRP A 335 2.42 -6.13 11.28
C TRP A 335 1.92 -6.95 10.10
N LEU A 336 2.81 -7.29 9.16
CA LEU A 336 2.45 -8.02 7.94
C LEU A 336 2.49 -9.55 8.11
N GLU A 337 2.61 -10.03 9.36
CA GLU A 337 2.54 -11.46 9.65
C GLU A 337 1.23 -12.06 9.13
N GLY A 338 1.34 -13.26 8.57
CA GLY A 338 0.24 -14.09 8.11
C GLY A 338 0.57 -15.57 8.24
N PRO A 339 -0.42 -16.45 8.04
CA PRO A 339 -0.27 -17.90 8.25
C PRO A 339 0.69 -18.57 7.26
N ASP A 340 1.06 -17.88 6.18
CA ASP A 340 1.98 -18.32 5.15
C ASP A 340 3.46 -18.02 5.46
N GLY A 341 3.74 -17.34 6.57
CA GLY A 341 5.10 -16.99 6.98
C GLY A 341 5.78 -15.98 6.05
N TRP A 342 5.01 -15.18 5.30
CA TRP A 342 5.55 -14.13 4.44
C TRP A 342 6.43 -13.15 5.22
N LYS A 343 7.61 -12.87 4.68
CA LYS A 343 8.58 -11.90 5.21
C LYS A 343 8.96 -10.93 4.09
N PRO A 344 8.32 -9.76 3.98
CA PRO A 344 8.56 -8.85 2.86
C PRO A 344 9.99 -8.31 2.79
N GLU A 345 10.69 -8.26 3.92
CA GLU A 345 12.07 -7.73 4.01
C GLU A 345 13.15 -8.79 3.69
N SER A 346 12.82 -10.08 3.58
CA SER A 346 13.82 -11.09 3.20
C SER A 346 14.03 -11.05 1.69
N LYS A 347 15.23 -10.63 1.27
CA LYS A 347 15.68 -10.61 -0.13
C LYS A 347 15.77 -11.99 -0.75
#